data_AF-A0AAV0EN89-F1
#
_entry.id   AF-A0AAV0EN89-F1
#
_cell.length_a   1.000
_cell.length_b   1.000
_cell.length_c   1.000
_cell.angle_alpha   90.00
_cell.angle_beta   90.00
_cell.angle_gamma   90.00
#
_symmetry.space_group_name_H-M   'P 1'
#
loop_
_entity.id
_entity.type
_entity.pdbx_description
1 polymer ?
#
loop_
_entity_poly.entity_id
_entity_poly.type
_entity_poly.pdbx_seq_one_letter_code
_entity_poly.pdbx_strand_id
1 'polypeptide(L)'
;MPGPGPHMIYALGSGLALMSTSSGHFSPHHCLTYSINAFFGPDIGSFCEWLSSTLGLGVDLGSPIEPWIHDPFYYFLILGFPLSLLYSLASKFLLRKGFLDSISRVPLTKMQCFLLVAAGSLSHFFLDHLFEH
;
A
#
# COMPACT_ATOMS: atom_id res chain seq x y z
N MET A 1 7.06 -16.40 3.95
CA MET A 1 6.09 -15.30 3.77
C MET A 1 4.73 -15.67 4.35
N PRO A 2 4.22 -14.90 5.32
CA PRO A 2 2.87 -15.07 5.85
C PRO A 2 1.84 -14.72 4.76
N GLY A 3 0.62 -15.25 4.87
CA GLY A 3 -0.43 -14.95 3.90
C GLY A 3 -0.87 -13.48 3.92
N PRO A 4 -1.68 -13.04 2.94
CA PRO A 4 -2.21 -11.68 2.85
C PRO A 4 -2.99 -11.21 4.10
N GLY A 5 -3.64 -12.14 4.81
CA GLY A 5 -4.41 -11.87 6.03
C GLY A 5 -3.57 -11.27 7.16
N PRO A 6 -2.48 -11.93 7.60
CA PRO A 6 -1.52 -11.37 8.55
C PRO A 6 -1.02 -9.95 8.22
N HIS A 7 -0.64 -9.68 6.97
CA HIS A 7 -0.23 -8.32 6.56
C HIS A 7 -1.34 -7.30 6.75
N MET A 8 -2.57 -7.65 6.34
CA MET A 8 -3.73 -6.78 6.51
C MET A 8 -4.02 -6.50 7.99
N ILE A 9 -4.02 -7.54 8.84
CA ILE A 9 -4.32 -7.40 10.28
C ILE A 9 -3.26 -6.53 10.96
N TYR A 10 -1.97 -6.79 10.69
CA TYR A 10 -0.89 -6.01 11.27
C TYR A 10 -0.93 -4.55 10.81
N ALA A 11 -1.15 -4.30 9.52
CA ALA A 11 -1.21 -2.94 8.98
C ALA A 11 -2.44 -2.19 9.50
N LEU A 12 -3.63 -2.79 9.50
CA LEU A 12 -4.82 -2.16 10.06
C LEU A 12 -4.68 -1.92 11.57
N GLY A 13 -4.15 -2.88 12.32
CA GLY A 13 -3.91 -2.75 13.76
C GLY A 13 -2.92 -1.62 14.08
N SER A 14 -1.81 -1.57 13.34
CA SER A 14 -0.81 -0.50 13.47
C SER A 14 -1.39 0.87 13.07
N GLY A 15 -2.18 0.90 11.99
CA GLY A 15 -2.85 2.11 11.53
C GLY A 15 -3.91 2.60 12.53
N LEU A 16 -4.66 1.70 13.18
CA LEU A 16 -5.58 2.03 14.26
C LEU A 16 -4.86 2.62 15.47
N ALA A 17 -3.72 2.04 15.85
CA ALA A 17 -2.87 2.58 16.92
C ALA A 17 -2.35 3.98 16.56
N LEU A 18 -1.86 4.20 15.34
CA LEU A 18 -1.41 5.52 14.88
C LEU A 18 -2.55 6.55 14.88
N MET A 19 -3.76 6.15 14.49
CA MET A 19 -4.93 7.02 14.57
C MET A 19 -5.23 7.44 16.02
N SER A 20 -5.14 6.51 16.98
CA SER A 20 -5.44 6.81 18.39
C SER A 20 -4.35 7.65 19.06
N THR A 21 -3.08 7.48 18.69
CA THR A 21 -1.96 8.21 19.30
C THR A 21 -1.63 9.54 18.63
N SER A 22 -2.13 9.79 17.41
CA SER A 22 -1.79 11.00 16.64
C SER A 22 -2.74 12.18 16.85
N SER A 23 -3.73 12.07 17.75
CA SER A 23 -4.71 13.13 18.02
C SER A 23 -5.39 13.67 16.74
N GLY A 24 -5.66 12.78 15.77
CA GLY A 24 -6.32 13.13 14.51
C GLY A 24 -5.42 13.57 13.35
N HIS A 25 -4.09 13.66 13.55
CA HIS A 25 -3.16 13.95 12.46
C HIS A 25 -3.02 12.78 11.49
N PHE A 26 -3.02 11.55 12.01
CA PHE A 26 -3.14 10.33 11.22
C PHE A 26 -4.63 9.96 11.16
N SER A 27 -5.24 10.13 9.99
CA SER A 27 -6.67 9.94 9.79
C SER A 27 -7.00 8.57 9.20
N PRO A 28 -8.28 8.15 9.17
CA PRO A 28 -8.70 6.91 8.50
C PRO A 28 -8.23 6.78 7.05
N HIS A 29 -8.10 7.92 6.35
CA HIS A 29 -7.57 7.96 4.99
C HIS A 29 -6.10 7.53 4.93
N HIS A 30 -5.28 8.00 5.88
CA HIS A 30 -3.87 7.60 5.98
C HIS A 30 -3.78 6.10 6.30
N CYS A 31 -4.58 5.63 7.25
CA CYS A 31 -4.65 4.21 7.63
C CYS A 31 -5.01 3.31 6.43
N LEU A 32 -6.01 3.70 5.65
CA LEU A 32 -6.43 2.96 4.47
C LEU A 32 -5.31 2.88 3.42
N THR A 33 -4.70 4.01 3.05
CA THR A 33 -3.61 4.03 2.06
C THR A 33 -2.39 3.23 2.54
N TYR A 34 -2.01 3.38 3.81
CA TYR A 34 -0.96 2.59 4.44
C TYR A 34 -1.25 1.08 4.37
N SER A 35 -2.46 0.66 4.75
CA SER A 35 -2.84 -0.75 4.81
C SER A 35 -2.95 -1.39 3.42
N ILE A 36 -3.50 -0.67 2.44
CA ILE A 36 -3.52 -1.12 1.04
C ILE A 36 -2.10 -1.35 0.54
N ASN A 37 -1.18 -0.43 0.83
CA ASN A 37 0.20 -0.58 0.37
C ASN A 37 0.97 -1.67 1.12
N ALA A 38 0.71 -1.86 2.42
CA ALA A 38 1.29 -2.97 3.17
C ALA A 38 0.77 -4.33 2.70
N PHE A 39 -0.46 -4.38 2.17
CA PHE A 39 -1.06 -5.59 1.63
C PHE A 39 -0.56 -5.91 0.22
N PHE A 40 -0.70 -4.96 -0.71
CA PHE A 40 -0.38 -5.19 -2.13
C PHE A 40 1.05 -4.87 -2.50
N GLY A 41 1.80 -4.15 -1.65
CA GLY A 41 2.94 -3.37 -2.10
C GLY A 41 3.95 -4.18 -2.91
N PRO A 42 4.81 -4.98 -2.28
CA PRO A 42 5.81 -5.81 -2.97
C PRO A 42 5.17 -6.90 -3.84
N ASP A 43 4.01 -7.40 -3.43
CA ASP A 43 3.28 -8.47 -4.12
C ASP A 43 2.40 -7.98 -5.29
N ILE A 44 2.54 -6.73 -5.72
CA ILE A 44 1.70 -6.19 -6.80
C ILE A 44 1.95 -6.93 -8.12
N GLY A 45 3.18 -7.43 -8.32
CA GLY A 45 3.55 -8.24 -9.49
C GLY A 45 2.77 -9.56 -9.53
N SER A 46 2.85 -10.36 -8.46
CA SER A 46 2.15 -11.64 -8.36
C SER A 46 0.62 -11.48 -8.34
N PHE A 47 0.10 -10.39 -7.75
CA PHE A 47 -1.31 -10.04 -7.86
C PHE A 47 -1.73 -9.74 -9.31
N CYS A 48 -0.94 -8.96 -10.05
CA CYS A 48 -1.21 -8.65 -11.45
C CYS A 48 -1.17 -9.89 -12.34
N GLU A 49 -0.31 -10.86 -12.04
CA GLU A 49 -0.26 -12.15 -12.73
C GLU A 49 -1.48 -13.00 -12.43
N TRP A 50 -1.85 -13.15 -11.15
CA TRP A 50 -3.08 -13.83 -10.77
C TRP A 50 -4.30 -13.21 -11.44
N LEU A 51 -4.41 -11.89 -11.46
CA LEU A 51 -5.53 -11.18 -12.09
C LEU A 51 -5.55 -11.38 -13.60
N SER A 52 -4.40 -11.29 -14.26
CA SER A 52 -4.26 -11.52 -15.71
C SER A 52 -4.61 -12.96 -16.10
N SER A 53 -4.21 -13.95 -15.30
CA SER A 53 -4.56 -15.35 -15.49
C SER A 53 -6.07 -15.59 -15.30
N THR A 54 -6.67 -14.97 -14.27
CA THR A 54 -8.10 -15.08 -13.98
C THR A 54 -8.97 -14.47 -15.07
N LEU A 55 -8.52 -13.34 -15.64
CA LEU A 55 -9.23 -12.64 -16.73
C LEU A 55 -8.91 -13.19 -18.13
N GLY A 56 -8.03 -14.18 -18.24
CA GLY A 56 -7.62 -14.77 -19.52
C GLY A 56 -6.81 -13.83 -20.41
N LEU A 57 -6.15 -12.81 -19.83
CA LEU A 57 -5.39 -11.81 -20.58
C LEU A 57 -4.00 -12.29 -21.01
N GLY A 58 -3.47 -13.35 -20.39
CA GLY A 58 -2.31 -14.12 -20.88
C GLY A 58 -0.99 -13.34 -20.98
N VAL A 59 -0.85 -12.19 -20.30
CA VAL A 59 0.37 -11.38 -20.35
C VAL A 59 1.16 -11.54 -19.04
N ASP A 60 2.35 -12.15 -19.12
CA ASP A 60 3.35 -12.19 -18.04
C ASP A 60 4.02 -10.81 -17.87
N LEU A 61 3.30 -9.87 -17.27
CA LEU A 61 3.84 -8.53 -17.00
C LEU A 61 4.59 -8.43 -15.66
N GLY A 62 4.49 -9.44 -14.78
CA GLY A 62 5.02 -9.41 -13.41
C GLY A 62 6.43 -10.00 -13.26
N SER A 63 6.68 -11.16 -13.86
CA SER A 63 7.86 -11.99 -13.56
C SER A 63 9.24 -11.35 -13.77
N PRO A 64 9.48 -10.42 -14.73
CA PRO A 64 10.82 -9.86 -14.92
C PRO A 64 11.18 -8.79 -13.89
N ILE A 65 10.17 -8.07 -13.38
CA ILE A 65 10.38 -6.92 -12.47
C ILE A 65 10.19 -7.31 -11.02
N GLU A 66 9.49 -8.44 -10.76
CA GLU A 66 9.23 -8.99 -9.42
C GLU A 66 10.48 -9.00 -8.52
N PRO A 67 11.65 -9.50 -8.93
CA PRO A 67 12.83 -9.53 -8.04
C PRO A 67 13.33 -8.13 -7.64
N TRP A 68 13.05 -7.12 -8.46
CA TRP A 68 13.45 -5.73 -8.21
C TRP A 68 12.44 -5.00 -7.33
N ILE A 69 11.16 -5.36 -7.39
CA ILE A 69 10.13 -4.77 -6.52
C ILE A 69 9.96 -5.54 -5.21
N HIS A 70 10.47 -6.77 -5.12
CA HIS A 70 10.55 -7.54 -3.86
C HIS A 70 11.80 -7.22 -3.04
N ASP A 71 12.60 -6.22 -3.44
CA ASP A 71 13.66 -5.67 -2.61
C ASP A 71 13.16 -4.43 -1.84
N PRO A 72 13.39 -4.34 -0.51
CA PRO A 72 12.89 -3.24 0.32
C PRO A 72 13.29 -1.84 -0.14
N PHE A 73 14.50 -1.70 -0.69
CA PHE A 73 15.02 -0.41 -1.14
C PHE A 73 14.57 -0.10 -2.57
N TYR A 74 14.67 -1.07 -3.48
CA TYR A 74 14.28 -0.87 -4.87
C TYR A 74 12.77 -0.67 -5.04
N TYR A 75 11.94 -1.31 -4.21
CA TYR A 75 10.50 -1.08 -4.21
C TYR A 75 10.16 0.41 -4.07
N PHE A 76 10.72 1.04 -3.05
CA PHE A 76 10.50 2.45 -2.77
C PHE A 76 11.06 3.36 -3.86
N LEU A 77 12.23 3.02 -4.43
CA LEU A 77 12.85 3.81 -5.50
C LEU A 77 12.07 3.72 -6.82
N ILE A 78 11.58 2.53 -7.18
CA ILE A 78 10.90 2.27 -8.45
C ILE A 78 9.44 2.66 -8.37
N LEU A 79 8.72 2.22 -7.33
CA LEU A 79 7.26 2.36 -7.22
C LEU A 79 6.82 3.46 -6.26
N GLY A 80 7.67 3.91 -5.34
CA GLY A 80 7.32 4.93 -4.36
C GLY A 80 6.80 6.22 -5.01
N PHE A 81 7.56 6.77 -5.96
CA PHE A 81 7.14 8.00 -6.65
C PHE A 81 5.89 7.81 -7.53
N PRO A 82 5.81 6.81 -8.44
CA PRO A 82 4.60 6.57 -9.23
C PRO A 82 3.34 6.34 -8.38
N LEU A 83 3.43 5.50 -7.35
CA LEU A 83 2.30 5.21 -6.46
C LEU A 83 1.88 6.44 -5.66
N SER A 84 2.83 7.29 -5.24
CA SER A 84 2.50 8.53 -4.54
C SER A 84 1.63 9.48 -5.37
N LEU A 85 1.90 9.56 -6.68
CA LEU A 85 1.10 10.34 -7.61
C LEU A 85 -0.29 9.73 -7.78
N LEU A 86 -0.35 8.42 -8.03
CA LEU A 86 -1.60 7.68 -8.21
C LEU A 86 -2.50 7.78 -6.98
N TYR A 87 -1.97 7.52 -5.79
CA TYR A 87 -2.73 7.61 -4.54
C TYR A 87 -3.17 9.04 -4.23
N SER A 88 -2.35 10.06 -4.51
CA SER A 88 -2.80 11.44 -4.33
C SER A 88 -3.94 11.82 -5.29
N LEU A 89 -3.92 11.30 -6.52
CA LEU A 89 -5.01 11.49 -7.49
C LEU A 89 -6.28 10.72 -7.07
N ALA A 90 -6.15 9.46 -6.68
CA ALA A 90 -7.24 8.63 -6.21
C ALA A 90 -7.90 9.23 -4.96
N SER A 91 -7.08 9.69 -4.01
CA SER A 91 -7.51 10.41 -2.81
C SER A 91 -8.39 11.61 -3.14
N LYS A 92 -7.96 12.46 -4.09
CA LYS A 92 -8.75 13.60 -4.58
C LYS A 92 -10.05 13.16 -5.25
N PHE A 93 -9.99 12.14 -6.10
CA PHE A 93 -11.14 11.66 -6.85
C PHE A 93 -12.22 11.09 -5.93
N LEU A 94 -11.83 10.20 -5.01
CA LEU A 94 -12.75 9.53 -4.09
C LEU A 94 -13.38 10.50 -3.09
N LEU A 95 -12.64 11.50 -2.60
CA LEU A 95 -13.20 12.57 -1.77
C LEU A 95 -14.23 13.41 -2.54
N ARG A 96 -13.94 13.78 -3.80
CA ARG A 96 -14.88 14.53 -4.65
C ARG A 96 -16.17 13.77 -4.91
N LYS A 97 -16.10 12.44 -4.98
CA LYS A 97 -17.26 11.57 -5.21
C LYS A 97 -18.02 11.21 -3.93
N GLY A 98 -17.52 11.59 -2.75
CA GLY A 98 -18.14 11.28 -1.46
C GLY A 98 -17.96 9.83 -1.01
N PHE A 99 -17.06 9.06 -1.64
CA PHE A 99 -16.75 7.68 -1.24
C PHE A 99 -15.85 7.59 -0.01
N LEU A 100 -15.09 8.66 0.25
CA LEU A 100 -14.27 8.77 1.45
C LEU A 100 -14.84 9.85 2.34
N ASP A 101 -15.19 9.49 3.57
CA ASP A 101 -15.52 10.45 4.61
C ASP A 101 -14.24 10.73 5.39
N SER A 102 -13.62 11.89 5.13
CA SER A 102 -12.48 12.36 5.91
C SER A 102 -12.96 13.49 6.81
N ILE A 103 -12.68 13.40 8.11
CA ILE A 103 -12.97 14.46 9.09
C ILE A 103 -12.45 15.82 8.59
N SER A 104 -11.29 15.84 7.90
CA SER A 104 -10.72 17.07 7.34
C SER A 104 -11.19 17.43 5.94
N ARG A 105 -11.81 16.50 5.19
CA ARG A 105 -12.11 16.60 3.75
C ARG A 105 -10.92 17.01 2.85
N VAL A 106 -9.70 16.96 3.37
CA VAL A 106 -8.48 17.29 2.64
C VAL A 106 -7.92 16.01 1.99
N PRO A 107 -7.58 16.04 0.70
CA PRO A 107 -6.90 14.92 0.03
C PRO A 107 -5.47 14.76 0.54
N LEU A 108 -4.97 13.53 0.48
CA LEU A 108 -3.57 13.23 0.78
C LEU A 108 -2.65 13.91 -0.24
N THR A 109 -1.64 14.60 0.29
CA THR A 109 -0.57 15.18 -0.53
C THR A 109 0.32 14.08 -1.10
N LYS A 110 1.04 14.39 -2.19
CA LYS A 110 1.98 13.45 -2.81
C LYS A 110 3.04 12.97 -1.81
N MET A 111 3.56 13.88 -0.98
CA MET A 111 4.56 13.53 0.04
C MET A 111 3.98 12.59 1.11
N GLN A 112 2.75 12.83 1.57
CA GLN A 112 2.07 11.91 2.48
C GLN A 112 1.90 10.53 1.85
N CYS A 113 1.42 10.47 0.60
CA CYS A 113 1.28 9.20 -0.11
C CYS A 113 2.63 8.47 -0.26
N PHE A 114 3.70 9.19 -0.57
CA PHE A 114 5.04 8.63 -0.70
C PHE A 114 5.54 8.01 0.62
N LEU A 115 5.35 8.72 1.74
CA LEU A 115 5.71 8.22 3.07
C LEU A 115 4.84 7.02 3.48
N LEU A 116 3.54 7.04 3.15
CA LEU A 116 2.62 5.93 3.44
C LEU A 116 2.96 4.68 2.61
N VAL A 117 3.38 4.85 1.35
CA VAL A 117 3.88 3.76 0.51
C VAL A 117 5.15 3.17 1.14
N ALA A 118 6.11 4.02 1.52
CA ALA A 118 7.34 3.56 2.18
C ALA A 118 7.05 2.81 3.49
N ALA A 119 6.21 3.37 4.35
CA ALA A 119 5.85 2.75 5.62
C ALA A 119 5.12 1.43 5.43
N GLY A 120 4.20 1.38 4.45
CA GLY A 120 3.46 0.17 4.09
C GLY A 120 4.38 -0.94 3.59
N SER A 121 5.28 -0.63 2.66
CA SER A 121 6.23 -1.61 2.12
C SER A 121 7.20 -2.11 3.19
N LEU A 122 7.74 -1.22 4.04
CA LEU A 122 8.60 -1.64 5.15
C LEU A 122 7.86 -2.57 6.12
N SER A 123 6.57 -2.30 6.37
CA SER A 123 5.75 -3.16 7.23
C SER A 123 5.48 -4.52 6.59
N HIS A 124 5.33 -4.56 5.26
CA HIS A 124 5.24 -5.81 4.51
C HIS A 124 6.50 -6.64 4.66
N PHE A 125 7.67 -6.08 4.29
CA PHE A 125 8.94 -6.80 4.38
C PHE A 125 9.31 -7.20 5.81
N PHE A 126 8.98 -6.37 6.80
CA PHE A 126 9.17 -6.71 8.21
C PHE A 126 8.41 -7.98 8.59
N LEU A 127 7.17 -8.13 8.14
CA LEU A 127 6.37 -9.32 8.42
C LEU A 127 6.89 -10.54 7.66
N ASP A 128 7.33 -10.39 6.41
CA ASP A 128 7.97 -11.49 5.69
C ASP A 128 9.13 -12.05 6.49
N HIS A 129 10.04 -11.16 6.94
CA HIS A 129 11.20 -11.54 7.73
C HIS A 129 10.84 -12.12 9.10
N LEU A 130 9.76 -11.65 9.73
CA LEU A 130 9.33 -12.14 11.05
C LEU A 130 8.83 -13.60 11.00
N PHE A 131 8.27 -14.02 9.87
CA PHE A 131 7.64 -15.34 9.70
C PHE A 131 8.41 -16.29 8.78
N GLU A 132 9.61 -15.93 8.33
CA GLU A 132 10.49 -16.76 7.48
C GLU A 132 11.46 -17.67 8.26
N HIS A 133 11.08 -18.08 9.48
CA HIS A 133 11.86 -18.99 10.32
C HIS A 133 11.50 -20.46 10.12
#